data_AF-A0A969BQL8-F1
#
_entry.id   AF-A0A969BQL8-F1
#
_cell.length_a   1.000
_cell.length_b   1.000
_cell.length_c   1.000
_cell.angle_alpha   90.00
_cell.angle_beta   90.00
_cell.angle_gamma   90.00
#
_symmetry.space_group_name_H-M   'P 1'
#
loop_
_entity.id
_entity.type
_entity.pdbx_description
1 polymer ?
#
loop_
_entity_poly.entity_id
_entity_poly.type
_entity_poly.pdbx_seq_one_letter_code
_entity_poly.pdbx_strand_id
1 'polypeptide(L)'
;MSGAGGNDYLIGGLGADTMTGGAGADVYQLETGAGHDVIADFWAGTGMTDRLQFLGGQFAGFSAMLANAAETGSSVVITIDASNSVTLEGVSISQLVADDFLFG
;
A
#
# COMPACT_ATOMS: atom_id res chain seq x y z
N MET A 1 -10.09 1.56 -9.36
CA MET A 1 -11.04 0.79 -8.51
C MET A 1 -11.35 1.62 -7.28
N SER A 2 -12.61 1.63 -6.85
CA SER A 2 -13.04 2.41 -5.69
C SER A 2 -13.85 1.51 -4.76
N GLY A 3 -13.47 1.45 -3.49
CA GLY A 3 -14.27 0.94 -2.39
C GLY A 3 -15.48 1.84 -2.16
N ALA A 4 -16.49 1.30 -1.49
CA ALA A 4 -17.70 2.01 -1.17
C ALA A 4 -17.53 2.72 0.19
N GLY A 5 -18.58 2.78 1.01
CA GLY A 5 -18.41 3.04 2.43
C GLY A 5 -18.33 1.71 3.18
N GLY A 6 -17.53 1.64 4.23
CA GLY A 6 -17.31 0.45 5.04
C GLY A 6 -15.88 -0.06 4.92
N ASN A 7 -15.61 -1.23 5.51
CA ASN A 7 -14.31 -1.87 5.45
C ASN A 7 -14.23 -2.73 4.18
N ASP A 8 -13.37 -2.35 3.25
CA ASP A 8 -13.25 -2.98 1.95
C ASP A 8 -11.97 -3.83 1.82
N TYR A 9 -12.03 -4.84 0.95
CA TYR A 9 -10.88 -5.63 0.54
C TYR A 9 -10.64 -5.41 -0.96
N LEU A 10 -9.57 -4.70 -1.28
CA LEU A 10 -9.28 -4.12 -2.58
C LEU A 10 -8.11 -4.87 -3.21
N ILE A 11 -8.38 -5.62 -4.27
CA ILE A 11 -7.36 -6.36 -5.02
C ILE A 11 -7.12 -5.62 -6.33
N GLY A 12 -5.91 -5.08 -6.53
CA GLY A 12 -5.51 -4.43 -7.79
C GLY A 12 -5.58 -5.43 -8.95
N GLY A 13 -4.86 -6.54 -8.80
CA GLY A 13 -4.72 -7.55 -9.83
C GLY A 13 -3.42 -7.35 -10.61
N LEU A 14 -3.46 -7.59 -11.92
CA LEU A 14 -2.28 -7.46 -12.79
C LEU A 14 -2.29 -6.13 -13.53
N GLY A 15 -1.11 -5.50 -13.61
CA GLY A 15 -0.92 -4.21 -14.29
C GLY A 15 -1.27 -3.00 -13.42
N ALA A 16 -0.80 -1.82 -13.82
CA ALA A 16 -0.84 -0.63 -12.98
C ALA A 16 -2.27 -0.19 -12.65
N ASP A 17 -2.62 -0.28 -11.36
CA ASP A 17 -3.95 0.06 -10.85
C ASP A 17 -3.95 1.34 -10.01
N THR A 18 -5.09 2.02 -10.00
CA THR A 18 -5.37 3.10 -9.04
C THR A 18 -6.50 2.68 -8.12
N MET A 19 -6.23 2.62 -6.83
CA MET A 19 -7.13 2.16 -5.78
C MET A 19 -7.52 3.30 -4.85
N THR A 20 -8.79 3.34 -4.48
CA THR A 20 -9.34 4.27 -3.49
C THR A 20 -10.26 3.48 -2.57
N GLY A 21 -10.01 3.43 -1.28
CA GLY A 21 -10.81 2.62 -0.34
C GLY A 21 -12.10 3.27 0.09
N GLY A 22 -12.11 4.60 0.20
CA GLY A 22 -13.24 5.33 0.70
C GLY A 22 -13.19 5.44 2.22
N ALA A 23 -14.30 5.15 2.89
CA ALA A 23 -14.41 5.37 4.32
C ALA A 23 -14.46 4.03 5.07
N GLY A 24 -13.47 3.72 5.88
CA GLY A 24 -13.47 2.53 6.71
C GLY A 24 -12.08 2.03 7.04
N ALA A 25 -12.00 0.75 7.38
CA ALA A 25 -10.76 0.02 7.55
C ALA A 25 -10.50 -0.83 6.30
N ASP A 26 -9.72 -0.28 5.37
CA ASP A 26 -9.57 -0.90 4.05
C ASP A 26 -8.28 -1.72 3.96
N VAL A 27 -8.35 -2.86 3.27
CA VAL A 27 -7.17 -3.69 3.00
C VAL A 27 -6.89 -3.67 1.50
N TYR A 28 -5.73 -3.14 1.14
CA TYR A 28 -5.23 -3.11 -0.23
C TYR A 28 -4.29 -4.29 -0.43
N GLN A 29 -4.66 -5.24 -1.26
CA GLN A 29 -3.85 -6.42 -1.57
C GLN A 29 -3.10 -6.21 -2.89
N LEU A 30 -1.78 -6.23 -2.83
CA LEU A 30 -0.91 -6.21 -4.00
C LEU A 30 -0.63 -7.64 -4.48
N GLU A 31 -0.95 -7.91 -5.74
CA GLU A 31 -0.60 -9.17 -6.39
C GLU A 31 0.82 -9.14 -6.96
N THR A 32 1.41 -10.32 -7.15
CA THR A 32 2.70 -10.43 -7.85
C THR A 32 2.52 -10.06 -9.31
N GLY A 33 3.28 -9.08 -9.81
CA GLY A 33 3.12 -8.58 -11.17
C GLY A 33 2.07 -7.48 -11.31
N ALA A 34 1.72 -6.80 -10.23
CA ALA A 34 0.80 -5.66 -10.24
C ALA A 34 1.35 -4.44 -11.00
N GLY A 35 2.64 -4.37 -11.32
CA GLY A 35 3.20 -3.20 -11.97
C GLY A 35 3.27 -2.01 -11.02
N HIS A 36 2.89 -0.82 -11.48
CA HIS A 36 3.03 0.43 -10.72
C HIS A 36 1.68 0.91 -10.19
N ASP A 37 1.32 0.44 -8.99
CA ASP A 37 0.04 0.76 -8.37
C ASP A 37 0.07 2.09 -7.62
N VAL A 38 -1.12 2.68 -7.49
CA VAL A 38 -1.37 3.92 -6.75
C VAL A 38 -2.53 3.71 -5.79
N ILE A 39 -2.33 4.04 -4.52
CA ILE A 39 -3.39 4.10 -3.51
C ILE A 39 -3.60 5.57 -3.14
N ALA A 40 -4.79 6.08 -3.43
CA ALA A 40 -5.09 7.51 -3.45
C ALA A 40 -5.49 8.08 -2.07
N ASP A 41 -5.94 7.25 -1.14
CA ASP A 41 -6.54 7.65 0.14
C ASP A 41 -6.09 6.80 1.34
N PHE A 42 -4.88 6.21 1.27
CA PHE A 42 -4.35 5.36 2.32
C PHE A 42 -4.21 6.10 3.65
N TRP A 43 -4.92 5.64 4.69
CA TRP A 43 -4.86 6.23 6.02
C TRP A 43 -3.79 5.55 6.89
N ALA A 44 -2.54 6.04 6.80
CA ALA A 44 -1.41 5.51 7.56
C ALA A 44 -1.33 6.03 9.01
N GLY A 45 -0.85 5.19 9.93
CA GLY A 45 -0.41 5.58 11.26
C GLY A 45 -0.94 4.72 12.40
N THR A 46 -0.40 4.91 13.60
CA THR A 46 -0.81 4.13 14.77
C THR A 46 -2.31 4.32 15.07
N GLY A 47 -3.04 3.20 15.06
CA GLY A 47 -4.49 3.20 15.29
C GLY A 47 -5.32 3.64 14.10
N MET A 48 -4.69 3.91 12.95
CA MET A 48 -5.40 4.01 11.69
C MET A 48 -5.77 2.63 11.18
N THR A 49 -6.75 2.61 10.29
CA THR A 49 -7.53 1.42 9.99
C THR A 49 -7.16 0.75 8.67
N ASP A 50 -6.45 1.45 7.80
CA ASP A 50 -6.06 0.92 6.50
C ASP A 50 -4.82 0.05 6.59
N ARG A 51 -4.76 -0.98 5.73
CA ARG A 51 -3.63 -1.90 5.66
C ARG A 51 -3.25 -2.21 4.23
N LEU A 52 -1.94 -2.24 3.99
CA LEU A 52 -1.36 -2.70 2.73
C LEU A 52 -0.82 -4.11 2.91
N GLN A 53 -1.33 -5.05 2.11
CA GLN A 53 -0.95 -6.45 2.15
C GLN A 53 -0.03 -6.81 0.98
N PHE A 54 1.17 -7.27 1.32
CA PHE A 54 2.12 -7.85 0.37
C PHE A 54 2.02 -9.37 0.39
N LEU A 55 1.78 -9.98 -0.78
CA LEU A 55 1.74 -11.43 -0.93
C LEU A 55 3.11 -12.01 -1.32
N GLY A 56 3.32 -13.31 -1.07
CA GLY A 56 4.44 -14.06 -1.64
C GLY A 56 5.82 -13.70 -1.08
N GLY A 57 5.90 -13.20 0.15
CA GLY A 57 7.18 -12.94 0.81
C GLY A 57 8.06 -11.86 0.15
N GLN A 58 7.45 -10.90 -0.57
CA GLN A 58 8.16 -9.79 -1.22
C GLN A 58 9.08 -9.03 -0.27
N PHE A 59 8.69 -8.93 1.00
CA PHE A 59 9.50 -8.37 2.07
C PHE A 59 9.51 -9.30 3.27
N ALA A 60 10.67 -9.40 3.94
CA ALA A 60 10.81 -10.15 5.20
C ALA A 60 10.09 -9.48 6.40
N GLY A 61 9.53 -8.28 6.20
CA GLY A 61 8.80 -7.51 7.20
C GLY A 61 8.96 -6.00 7.00
N PHE A 62 8.41 -5.23 7.95
CA PHE A 62 8.33 -3.77 7.87
C PHE A 62 9.67 -3.09 7.65
N SER A 63 10.73 -3.48 8.38
CA SER A 63 12.05 -2.86 8.20
C SER A 63 12.65 -3.11 6.81
N ALA A 64 12.38 -4.27 6.20
CA ALA A 64 12.86 -4.58 4.85
C ALA A 64 12.07 -3.81 3.78
N MET A 65 10.75 -3.69 3.98
CA MET A 65 9.89 -2.85 3.13
C MET A 65 10.30 -1.37 3.22
N LEU A 66 10.55 -0.85 4.42
CA LEU A 66 10.88 0.55 4.65
C LEU A 66 12.22 0.95 4.02
N ALA A 67 13.17 0.01 3.94
CA ALA A 67 14.43 0.21 3.23
C ALA A 67 14.26 0.43 1.71
N ASN A 68 13.11 0.04 1.16
CA ASN A 68 12.74 0.22 -0.25
C ASN A 68 11.70 1.34 -0.46
N ALA A 69 11.35 2.08 0.60
CA ALA A 69 10.44 3.21 0.53
C ALA A 69 11.21 4.53 0.29
N ALA A 70 10.68 5.38 -0.59
CA ALA A 70 11.22 6.70 -0.87
C ALA A 70 10.09 7.74 -0.96
N GLU A 71 10.31 8.92 -0.37
CA GLU A 71 9.37 10.03 -0.55
C GLU A 71 9.56 10.67 -1.93
N THR A 72 8.44 10.87 -2.64
CA THR A 72 8.38 11.59 -3.91
C THR A 72 7.27 12.62 -3.84
N GLY A 73 7.65 13.89 -3.70
CA GLY A 73 6.68 14.96 -3.48
C GLY A 73 5.95 14.78 -2.15
N SER A 74 4.63 14.62 -2.19
CA SER A 74 3.76 14.39 -1.03
C SER A 74 3.35 12.92 -0.87
N SER A 75 4.05 12.00 -1.52
CA SER A 75 3.70 10.58 -1.56
C SER A 75 4.89 9.71 -1.15
N VAL A 76 4.62 8.49 -0.70
CA VAL A 76 5.63 7.45 -0.54
C VAL A 76 5.55 6.48 -1.71
N VAL A 77 6.68 6.15 -2.32
CA VAL A 77 6.81 5.07 -3.29
C VAL A 77 7.56 3.92 -2.62
N ILE A 78 6.92 2.76 -2.53
CA ILE A 78 7.54 1.52 -2.06
C ILE A 78 7.89 0.70 -3.29
N THR A 79 9.19 0.56 -3.57
CA THR A 79 9.67 -0.24 -4.69
C THR A 79 9.75 -1.70 -4.30
N ILE A 80 9.07 -2.58 -5.04
CA ILE A 80 9.09 -4.03 -4.79
C ILE A 80 10.23 -4.66 -5.58
N ASP A 81 10.28 -4.36 -6.88
CA ASP A 81 11.33 -4.79 -7.79
C ASP A 81 11.46 -3.82 -8.98
N ALA A 82 12.18 -4.22 -10.04
CA ALA A 82 12.42 -3.37 -11.20
C ALA A 82 11.16 -3.04 -12.03
N SER A 83 10.07 -3.78 -11.85
CA SER A 83 8.82 -3.63 -12.61
C SER A 83 7.60 -3.39 -11.72
N ASN A 84 7.73 -3.56 -10.40
CA ASN A 84 6.63 -3.46 -9.45
C ASN A 84 6.90 -2.40 -8.38
N SER A 85 5.91 -1.56 -8.12
CA SER A 85 5.92 -0.59 -7.03
C SER A 85 4.51 -0.22 -6.62
N VAL A 86 4.37 0.32 -5.41
CA VAL A 86 3.13 0.94 -4.95
C VAL A 86 3.39 2.35 -4.47
N THR A 87 2.55 3.29 -4.88
CA THR A 87 2.58 4.68 -4.45
C THR A 87 1.44 4.92 -3.47
N LEU A 88 1.74 5.47 -2.30
CA LEU A 88 0.77 5.93 -1.32
C LEU A 88 0.68 7.45 -1.42
N GLU A 89 -0.40 7.95 -2.02
CA GLU A 89 -0.58 9.39 -2.22
C GLU A 89 -0.92 10.11 -0.91
N GLY A 90 -0.30 11.28 -0.69
CA GLY A 90 -0.56 12.08 0.51
C GLY A 90 0.02 11.52 1.81
N VAL A 91 0.75 10.41 1.74
CA VAL A 91 1.42 9.75 2.87
C VAL A 91 2.90 10.14 2.88
N SER A 92 3.45 10.30 4.08
CA SER A 92 4.88 10.46 4.33
C SER A 92 5.46 9.23 5.01
N ILE A 93 6.75 8.95 4.83
CA ILE A 93 7.42 7.79 5.44
C ILE A 93 7.32 7.86 6.97
N SER A 94 7.32 9.07 7.52
CA SER A 94 7.23 9.30 8.97
C SER A 94 5.89 8.87 9.59
N GLN A 95 4.83 8.74 8.78
CA GLN A 95 3.52 8.27 9.23
C GLN A 95 3.41 6.76 9.23
N LEU A 96 4.24 6.07 8.45
CA LEU A 96 4.18 4.63 8.30
C LEU A 96 4.59 3.93 9.59
N VAL A 97 3.75 3.01 10.03
CA VAL A 97 4.01 2.12 11.17
C VAL A 97 3.82 0.68 10.77
N ALA A 98 4.41 -0.24 11.53
CA ALA A 98 4.35 -1.68 11.21
C ALA A 98 2.91 -2.22 11.12
N ASP A 99 1.98 -1.62 11.87
CA ASP A 99 0.56 -2.01 11.89
C ASP A 99 -0.19 -1.71 10.58
N ASP A 100 0.35 -0.81 9.74
CA ASP A 100 -0.21 -0.47 8.43
C ASP A 100 0.06 -1.56 7.39
N PHE A 101 0.87 -2.59 7.71
CA PHE A 101 1.35 -3.56 6.74
C PHE A 101 1.11 -5.01 7.16
N LEU A 102 0.65 -5.81 6.21
CA LEU A 102 0.49 -7.25 6.34
C LEU A 102 1.49 -7.94 5.42
N PHE A 103 2.31 -8.83 6.00
CA PHE A 103 3.30 -9.63 5.29
C PHE A 103 2.87 -11.10 5.31
N GLY A 104 2.81 -11.72 4.13
CA GLY A 104 2.50 -13.15 3.94
C GLY A 104 3.71 -14.01 3.65
#